data_AF-A0A0C9ZDJ7-F1
#
_entry.id   AF-A0A0C9ZDJ7-F1
#
_cell.length_a   1.000
_cell.length_b   1.000
_cell.length_c   1.000
_cell.angle_alpha   90.00
_cell.angle_beta   90.00
_cell.angle_gamma   90.00
#
_symmetry.space_group_name_H-M   'P 1'
#
loop_
_entity.id
_entity.type
_entity.pdbx_description
1 polymer ?
#
loop_
_entity_poly.entity_id
_entity_poly.type
_entity_poly.pdbx_seq_one_letter_code
_entity_poly.pdbx_strand_id
1 'polypeptide(L)'
;MQRVRATPMVAACGHKAKCPGCFDAVFVLEDGVSYVALVGVWVAQIRVIFKLLDHLGNHPHPLVYVEWFTTLCHKDQVSGLYVVSCSTRH
;
A
#
# COMPACT_ATOMS: atom_id res chain seq x y z
N MET A 1 -14.94 11.35 3.28
CA MET A 1 -13.94 10.48 3.95
C MET A 1 -13.37 9.52 2.94
N GLN A 2 -12.06 9.54 2.71
CA GLN A 2 -11.38 8.52 1.89
C GLN A 2 -11.23 7.26 2.74
N ARG A 3 -11.73 6.12 2.25
CA ARG A 3 -11.70 4.84 2.95
C ARG A 3 -10.76 3.92 2.20
N VAL A 4 -9.74 3.43 2.89
CA VAL A 4 -8.75 2.49 2.34
C VAL A 4 -9.05 1.08 2.85
N ARG A 5 -8.79 0.07 2.02
CA ARG A 5 -9.07 -1.35 2.25
C ARG A 5 -7.81 -2.18 2.07
N ALA A 6 -7.64 -3.14 2.97
CA ALA A 6 -6.64 -4.18 2.87
C ALA A 6 -7.27 -5.48 3.37
N THR A 7 -7.40 -6.46 2.49
CA THR A 7 -7.96 -7.78 2.78
C THR A 7 -6.91 -8.82 2.43
N PRO A 8 -6.44 -9.63 3.40
CA PRO A 8 -5.47 -10.68 3.11
C PRO A 8 -6.10 -11.78 2.26
N MET A 9 -5.26 -12.51 1.54
CA MET A 9 -5.71 -13.72 0.83
C MET A 9 -6.22 -14.74 1.84
N VAL A 10 -7.41 -15.30 1.57
CA VAL A 10 -7.99 -16.37 2.37
C VAL A 10 -7.88 -17.67 1.59
N ALA A 11 -7.16 -18.64 2.17
CA ALA A 11 -7.06 -19.99 1.61
C ALA A 11 -8.42 -20.69 1.65
N ALA A 12 -8.62 -21.65 0.75
CA ALA A 12 -9.82 -22.48 0.78
C ALA A 12 -9.86 -23.29 2.10
N CYS A 13 -11.03 -23.38 2.73
CA CYS A 13 -11.22 -24.14 3.95
C CYS A 13 -12.65 -24.73 4.00
N GLY A 14 -12.75 -26.06 3.96
CA GLY A 14 -14.03 -26.77 3.85
C GLY A 14 -14.81 -26.36 2.61
N HIS A 15 -16.03 -25.88 2.80
CA HIS A 15 -16.90 -25.38 1.72
C HIS A 15 -16.61 -23.93 1.30
N LYS A 16 -15.65 -23.24 1.92
CA LYS A 16 -15.28 -21.88 1.54
C LYS A 16 -14.22 -21.91 0.44
N ALA A 17 -14.57 -21.30 -0.70
CA ALA A 17 -13.64 -21.10 -1.80
C ALA A 17 -12.48 -20.16 -1.40
N LYS A 18 -11.37 -20.29 -2.12
CA LYS A 18 -10.24 -19.36 -2.00
C LYS A 18 -10.71 -17.95 -2.37
N CYS A 19 -10.38 -16.97 -1.54
CA CYS A 19 -10.60 -15.56 -1.84
C CYS A 19 -9.25 -14.85 -2.04
N PRO A 20 -9.02 -14.18 -3.18
CA PRO A 20 -7.80 -13.39 -3.38
C PRO A 20 -7.78 -12.20 -2.41
N GLY A 21 -6.57 -11.75 -2.07
CA GLY A 21 -6.39 -10.52 -1.31
C GLY A 21 -6.72 -9.28 -2.14
N CYS A 22 -7.03 -8.18 -1.47
CA CYS A 22 -7.29 -6.88 -2.07
C CYS A 22 -6.54 -5.81 -1.29
N PHE A 23 -5.69 -5.04 -1.96
CA PHE A 23 -4.81 -4.06 -1.34
C PHE A 23 -4.89 -2.74 -2.09
N ASP A 24 -5.39 -1.71 -1.42
CA ASP A 24 -5.46 -0.38 -2.01
C ASP A 24 -4.07 0.26 -2.07
N ALA A 25 -3.80 0.97 -3.17
CA ALA A 25 -2.62 1.79 -3.35
C ALA A 25 -2.99 3.28 -3.22
N VAL A 26 -2.11 4.06 -2.60
CA VAL A 26 -2.28 5.48 -2.35
C VAL A 26 -1.07 6.26 -2.84
N PHE A 27 -1.31 7.45 -3.37
CA PHE A 27 -0.27 8.43 -3.66
C PHE A 27 -0.02 9.27 -2.42
N VAL A 28 1.24 9.35 -2.01
CA VAL A 28 1.67 10.14 -0.86
C VAL A 28 2.46 11.34 -1.40
N LEU A 29 1.91 12.53 -1.15
CA LEU A 29 2.55 13.80 -1.49
C LEU A 29 3.32 14.28 -0.25
N GLU A 30 4.61 14.56 -0.41
CA GLU A 30 5.36 15.33 0.58
C GLU A 30 5.03 16.83 0.43
N ASP A 31 5.10 17.54 1.55
CA ASP A 31 4.76 18.95 1.61
C ASP A 31 5.69 19.77 0.70
N GLY A 32 5.11 20.61 -0.18
CA GLY A 32 5.87 21.39 -1.18
C GLY A 32 6.01 20.75 -2.57
N VAL A 33 5.51 19.54 -2.81
CA VAL A 33 5.50 18.91 -4.15
C VAL A 33 4.19 19.26 -4.90
N SER A 34 4.31 19.74 -6.14
CA SER A 34 3.16 20.05 -6.99
C SER A 34 2.56 18.78 -7.64
N TYR A 35 1.25 18.58 -7.50
CA TYR A 35 0.52 17.45 -8.10
C TYR A 35 0.46 17.48 -9.64
N VAL A 36 0.83 18.60 -10.27
CA VAL A 36 0.65 18.83 -11.71
C VAL A 36 1.53 17.89 -12.55
N ALA A 37 2.70 17.49 -12.04
CA ALA A 37 3.62 16.63 -12.80
C ALA A 37 3.65 15.17 -12.34
N LEU A 38 3.02 14.82 -11.20
CA LEU A 38 3.21 13.55 -10.46
C LEU A 38 4.68 13.18 -10.16
N VAL A 39 5.66 13.97 -10.61
CA VAL A 39 7.08 13.74 -10.39
C VAL A 39 7.40 13.99 -8.91
N GLY A 40 8.10 13.05 -8.28
CA GLY A 40 8.46 13.14 -6.86
C GLY A 40 7.36 12.67 -5.91
N VAL A 41 6.23 12.17 -6.42
CA VAL A 41 5.17 11.58 -5.60
C VAL A 41 5.53 10.15 -5.20
N TRP A 42 5.36 9.82 -3.93
CA TRP A 42 5.55 8.47 -3.42
C TRP A 42 4.31 7.61 -3.69
N VAL A 43 4.52 6.33 -3.90
CA VAL A 43 3.44 5.34 -3.96
C VAL A 43 3.56 4.42 -2.76
N ALA A 44 2.44 4.17 -2.09
CA ALA A 44 2.38 3.25 -0.97
C ALA A 44 1.21 2.28 -1.18
N GLN A 45 1.39 1.02 -0.81
CA GLN A 45 0.32 0.02 -0.82
C GLN A 45 0.04 -0.45 0.60
N ILE A 46 -1.24 -0.45 0.98
CA ILE A 46 -1.66 -0.96 2.27
C ILE A 46 -1.86 -2.47 2.16
N ARG A 47 -0.99 -3.27 2.81
CA ARG A 47 -1.08 -4.72 2.74
C ARG A 47 -1.96 -5.33 3.82
N VAL A 48 -1.81 -4.91 5.07
CA VAL A 48 -2.56 -5.53 6.17
C VAL A 48 -2.91 -4.49 7.21
N ILE A 49 -4.16 -4.51 7.66
CA ILE A 49 -4.61 -3.84 8.88
C ILE A 49 -4.82 -4.93 9.92
N PHE A 50 -4.11 -4.87 11.05
CA PHE A 50 -4.15 -5.89 12.08
C PHE A 50 -4.15 -5.28 13.49
N LYS A 51 -4.68 -6.03 14.45
CA LYS A 51 -4.44 -5.73 15.87
C LYS A 51 -3.15 -6.42 16.28
N LEU A 52 -2.28 -5.70 16.99
CA LEU A 52 -1.09 -6.31 17.55
C LEU A 52 -1.52 -7.40 18.56
N LEU A 53 -0.82 -8.53 18.54
CA LEU A 53 -1.06 -9.61 19.51
C LEU A 53 -0.76 -9.11 20.93
N ASP A 54 -1.61 -9.46 21.89
CA ASP A 54 -1.57 -8.92 23.26
C ASP A 54 -0.20 -9.07 23.95
N HIS A 55 0.55 -10.13 23.64
CA HIS A 55 1.88 -10.38 24.21
C HIS A 55 3.01 -9.54 23.60
N LEU A 56 2.80 -8.93 22.44
CA LEU A 56 3.76 -8.02 21.79
C LEU A 56 3.52 -6.55 22.14
N GLY A 57 2.44 -6.27 22.87
CA GLY A 57 2.04 -4.93 23.27
C GLY A 57 0.56 -4.69 23.03
N ASN A 58 -0.03 -3.81 23.83
CA ASN A 58 -1.42 -3.41 23.67
C ASN A 58 -1.48 -2.04 23.00
N HIS A 59 -1.98 -1.99 21.75
CA HIS A 59 -2.22 -0.74 21.05
C HIS A 59 -3.74 -0.47 20.94
N PRO A 60 -4.21 0.73 21.32
CA PRO A 60 -5.63 1.07 21.29
C PRO A 60 -6.18 1.18 19.86
N HIS A 61 -5.31 1.27 18.85
CA HIS A 61 -5.67 1.44 17.45
C HIS A 61 -5.13 0.29 16.59
N PRO A 62 -5.83 -0.09 15.51
CA PRO A 62 -5.30 -1.03 14.53
C PRO A 62 -3.98 -0.54 13.95
N LEU A 63 -3.04 -1.44 13.78
CA LEU A 63 -1.79 -1.20 13.08
C LEU A 63 -1.95 -1.52 11.60
N VAL A 64 -1.12 -0.89 10.79
CA VAL A 64 -1.12 -1.08 9.34
C VAL A 64 0.29 -1.36 8.84
N TYR A 65 0.45 -2.41 8.04
CA TYR A 65 1.67 -2.64 7.28
C TYR A 65 1.53 -1.96 5.92
N VAL A 66 2.41 -0.99 5.68
CA VAL A 66 2.50 -0.22 4.44
C VAL A 66 3.75 -0.64 3.70
N GLU A 67 3.59 -1.03 2.44
CA GLU A 67 4.72 -1.23 1.54
C GLU A 67 4.95 0.05 0.75
N TRP A 68 6.15 0.61 0.87
CA TRP A 68 6.56 1.80 0.14
C TRP A 68 7.19 1.42 -1.20
N PHE A 69 6.88 2.19 -2.23
CA PHE A 69 7.49 2.09 -3.55
C PHE A 69 8.34 3.32 -3.84
N THR A 70 9.22 3.23 -4.83
CA THR A 70 10.01 4.37 -5.32
C THR A 70 9.11 5.51 -5.80
N THR A 71 9.63 6.73 -5.69
CA THR A 71 8.96 7.91 -6.24
C THR A 71 8.72 7.78 -7.74
N LEU A 72 7.62 8.37 -8.19
CA LEU A 72 7.33 8.52 -9.61
C LEU A 72 8.35 9.47 -10.23
N CYS A 73 9.34 8.94 -10.95
CA CYS A 73 10.40 9.73 -11.58
C CYS A 73 10.26 9.76 -13.10
N HIS A 74 10.15 8.58 -13.73
CA HIS A 74 10.17 8.43 -15.17
C HIS A 74 9.00 7.58 -15.65
N LYS A 75 8.40 7.97 -16.77
CA LYS A 75 7.39 7.18 -17.47
C LYS A 75 8.06 6.28 -18.48
N ASP A 76 7.72 4.99 -18.47
CA ASP A 76 8.08 4.11 -19.56
C ASP A 76 7.57 4.67 -20.90
N GLN A 77 8.45 4.73 -21.90
CA GLN A 77 8.16 5.42 -23.16
C GLN A 77 7.13 4.67 -24.01
N VAL A 78 6.98 3.36 -23.78
CA VAL A 78 6.06 2.51 -24.55
C VAL A 78 4.66 2.53 -23.95
N SER A 79 4.54 2.32 -22.64
CA SER A 79 3.25 2.26 -21.94
C SER A 79 2.74 3.61 -21.45
N GLY A 80 3.60 4.62 -21.33
CA GLY A 80 3.28 5.91 -20.71
C GLY A 80 3.02 5.81 -19.20
N LEU A 81 3.25 4.64 -18.60
CA LEU A 81 3.05 4.36 -17.18
C LEU A 81 4.31 4.69 -16.39
N TYR A 82 4.16 5.09 -15.14
CA TYR A 82 5.28 5.16 -14.21
C TYR A 82 5.65 3.77 -13.72
N VAL A 83 6.93 3.46 -13.80
CA VAL A 83 7.47 2.23 -13.23
C VAL A 83 7.92 2.53 -11.81
N VAL A 84 7.42 1.74 -10.86
CA VAL A 84 7.82 1.83 -9.45
C VAL A 84 8.30 0.48 -8.95
N SER A 85 9.30 0.47 -8.08
CA SER A 85 9.80 -0.73 -7.41
C SER A 85 9.64 -0.61 -5.90
N CYS A 86 9.63 -1.73 -5.16
CA CYS A 86 9.59 -1.68 -3.71
C CYS A 86 10.80 -0.90 -3.18
N SER A 87 10.54 0.11 -2.36
CA SER A 87 11.58 0.89 -1.71
C SER A 87 12.27 0.04 -0.65
N THR A 88 13.60 0.01 -0.69
CA THR A 88 14.42 -0.55 0.40
C THR A 88 14.82 0.51 1.42
N ARG A 89 14.43 1.78 1.20
CA ARG A 89 14.65 2.87 2.14
C ARG A 89 13.54 2.83 3.19
N HIS A 90 13.95 2.72 4.45
CA HIS A 90 13.10 2.65 5.64
C HIS A 90 13.15 3.98 6.38
#